data_AF-A0A7X9IEF3-F1
#
_entry.id   AF-A0A7X9IEF3-F1
#
_cell.length_a   1.000
_cell.length_b   1.000
_cell.length_c   1.000
_cell.angle_alpha   90.00
_cell.angle_beta   90.00
_cell.angle_gamma   90.00
#
_symmetry.space_group_name_H-M   'P 1'
#
loop_
_entity.id
_entity.type
_entity.pdbx_description
1 polymer ?
#
loop_
_entity_poly.entity_id
_entity_poly.type
_entity_poly.pdbx_seq_one_letter_code
_entity_poly.pdbx_strand_id
1 'polypeptide(L)'
;MTEIELFGKLCLHYTLLDGEIDAKTDSDFKQQFEKLFSSDSARGSKRVVYIWSTRSCIPRLKGKSNIVYIGKTRSSLYERHHRYAKVEGEGLNWERYRHIIEEFGPIVVHCAACDDDPRETEKALIHLYLTEHLELPPLNQVR
;
A
#
# COMPACT_ATOMS: atom_id res chain seq x y z
N MET A 1 2.92 13.26 -5.97
CA MET A 1 2.84 12.07 -6.84
C MET A 1 1.77 11.13 -6.30
N THR A 2 0.87 10.66 -7.16
CA THR A 2 -0.11 9.62 -6.85
C THR A 2 0.42 8.23 -7.22
N GLU A 3 -0.24 7.18 -6.74
CA GLU A 3 0.02 5.79 -7.12
C GLU A 3 -0.10 5.55 -8.62
N ILE A 4 -1.08 6.20 -9.27
CA ILE A 4 -1.31 6.09 -10.72
C ILE A 4 -0.13 6.72 -11.47
N GLU A 5 0.28 7.92 -11.06
CA GLU A 5 1.45 8.60 -11.65
C GLU A 5 2.73 7.78 -11.46
N LEU A 6 2.91 7.19 -10.27
CA LEU A 6 4.10 6.41 -9.96
C LEU A 6 4.17 5.10 -10.77
N PHE A 7 3.07 4.36 -10.90
CA PHE A 7 3.02 3.19 -11.81
C PHE A 7 3.24 3.60 -13.27
N GLY A 8 2.65 4.72 -13.69
CA GLY A 8 2.80 5.25 -15.05
C GLY A 8 4.26 5.56 -15.42
N LYS A 9 5.08 6.02 -14.47
CA LYS A 9 6.51 6.28 -14.69
C LYS A 9 7.32 5.02 -15.05
N LEU A 10 6.84 3.84 -14.67
CA LEU A 10 7.46 2.55 -15.01
C LEU A 10 6.64 1.75 -16.03
N CYS A 11 5.61 2.36 -16.64
CA CYS A 11 4.70 1.70 -17.58
C CYS A 11 4.09 0.39 -17.04
N LEU A 12 3.82 0.33 -15.73
CA LEU A 12 3.29 -0.86 -15.09
C LEU A 12 1.76 -0.93 -15.23
N HIS A 13 1.27 -2.07 -15.73
CA HIS A 13 -0.15 -2.40 -15.66
C HIS A 13 -0.51 -2.83 -14.24
N TYR A 14 -1.46 -2.14 -13.63
CA TYR A 14 -1.87 -2.38 -12.25
C TYR A 14 -3.37 -2.68 -12.14
N THR A 15 -3.73 -3.36 -11.06
CA THR A 15 -5.09 -3.69 -10.66
C THR A 15 -5.36 -3.13 -9.28
N LEU A 16 -6.53 -2.55 -9.07
CA LEU A 16 -7.06 -2.17 -7.76
C LEU A 16 -7.65 -3.42 -7.09
N LEU A 17 -7.30 -3.68 -5.84
CA LEU A 17 -7.90 -4.76 -5.06
C LEU A 17 -9.36 -4.47 -4.72
N ASP A 18 -10.15 -5.54 -4.55
CA ASP A 18 -11.58 -5.42 -4.25
C ASP A 18 -11.81 -4.99 -2.80
N GLY A 19 -12.11 -3.71 -2.62
CA GLY A 19 -12.47 -3.11 -1.33
C GLY A 19 -11.54 -1.98 -0.91
N GLU A 20 -11.83 -1.45 0.28
CA GLU A 20 -11.05 -0.39 0.93
C GLU A 20 -11.11 -0.59 2.46
N ILE A 21 -10.19 0.06 3.17
CA ILE A 21 -10.17 0.09 4.64
C ILE A 21 -10.56 1.50 5.09
N ASP A 22 -11.77 1.64 5.62
CA ASP A 22 -12.35 2.87 6.22
C ASP A 22 -12.74 2.64 7.69
N ALA A 23 -11.92 1.87 8.40
CA ALA A 23 -12.20 1.44 9.76
C ALA A 23 -12.26 2.61 10.76
N LYS A 24 -13.23 2.54 11.70
CA LYS A 24 -13.34 3.46 12.85
C LYS A 24 -12.88 2.83 14.16
N THR A 25 -12.80 1.50 14.20
CA THR A 25 -12.29 0.72 15.32
C THR A 25 -11.22 -0.25 14.85
N ASP A 26 -10.39 -0.74 15.77
CA ASP A 26 -9.38 -1.75 15.48
C ASP A 26 -9.99 -3.08 15.01
N SER A 27 -11.17 -3.43 15.55
CA SER A 27 -11.94 -4.60 15.13
C SER A 27 -12.41 -4.47 13.67
N ASP A 28 -12.93 -3.30 13.28
CA ASP A 28 -13.32 -3.04 11.90
C ASP A 28 -12.10 -3.11 10.98
N PHE A 29 -10.96 -2.56 11.43
CA PHE A 29 -9.72 -2.59 10.68
C PHE A 29 -9.28 -4.03 10.39
N LYS A 30 -9.25 -4.89 11.41
CA LYS A 30 -8.88 -6.30 11.26
C LYS A 30 -9.78 -6.99 10.24
N GLN A 31 -11.10 -6.82 10.36
CA GLN A 31 -12.07 -7.44 9.44
C GLN A 31 -11.93 -6.94 8.00
N GLN A 32 -11.81 -5.62 7.81
CA GLN A 32 -11.66 -5.03 6.48
C GLN A 32 -10.32 -5.41 5.84
N PHE A 33 -9.25 -5.43 6.62
CA PHE A 33 -7.92 -5.86 6.19
C PHE A 33 -7.94 -7.32 5.73
N GLU A 34 -8.50 -8.23 6.53
CA GLU A 34 -8.64 -9.65 6.15
C GLU A 34 -9.46 -9.81 4.88
N LYS A 35 -10.59 -9.10 4.77
CA LYS A 35 -11.46 -9.13 3.60
C LYS A 35 -10.74 -8.64 2.35
N LEU A 36 -10.07 -7.49 2.42
CA LEU A 36 -9.34 -6.89 1.29
C LEU A 36 -8.27 -7.86 0.76
N PHE A 37 -7.45 -8.42 1.65
CA PHE A 37 -6.38 -9.33 1.25
C PHE A 37 -6.85 -10.77 0.97
N SER A 38 -8.10 -11.11 1.27
CA SER A 38 -8.73 -12.40 0.92
C SER A 38 -9.52 -12.36 -0.39
N SER A 39 -9.65 -11.18 -1.02
CA SER A 39 -10.30 -10.99 -2.31
C SER A 39 -9.66 -11.80 -3.44
N ASP A 40 -10.41 -12.03 -4.51
CA ASP A 40 -9.92 -12.74 -5.69
C ASP A 40 -8.77 -11.98 -6.37
N SER A 41 -8.88 -10.64 -6.44
CA SER A 41 -7.81 -9.76 -6.93
C SER A 41 -6.51 -9.89 -6.12
N ALA A 42 -6.58 -10.10 -4.80
CA ALA A 42 -5.40 -10.32 -3.96
C ALA A 42 -4.77 -11.72 -4.10
N ARG A 43 -5.54 -12.72 -4.56
CA ARG A 43 -5.09 -14.11 -4.76
C ARG A 43 -4.49 -14.35 -6.15
N GLY A 44 -4.98 -13.64 -7.16
CA GLY A 44 -4.71 -13.95 -8.57
C GLY A 44 -3.27 -13.73 -9.03
N SER A 45 -2.58 -12.71 -8.49
CA SER A 45 -1.25 -12.32 -8.99
C SER A 45 -0.13 -12.73 -8.04
N LYS A 46 0.96 -13.27 -8.59
CA LYS A 46 2.23 -13.56 -7.88
C LYS A 46 3.34 -12.67 -8.43
N ARG A 47 4.44 -12.53 -7.68
CA ARG A 47 5.55 -11.63 -8.02
C ARG A 47 5.05 -10.21 -8.31
N VAL A 48 4.51 -9.58 -7.29
CA VAL A 48 3.89 -8.26 -7.43
C VAL A 48 4.64 -7.20 -6.65
N VAL A 49 4.57 -5.98 -7.17
CA VAL A 49 4.72 -4.75 -6.37
C VAL A 49 3.34 -4.21 -6.05
N TYR A 50 3.21 -3.54 -4.91
CA TYR A 50 1.94 -3.00 -4.48
C TYR A 50 2.12 -1.66 -3.77
N ILE A 51 1.11 -0.81 -3.91
CA ILE A 51 1.07 0.53 -3.34
C ILE A 51 -0.22 0.65 -2.54
N TRP A 52 -0.08 1.09 -1.29
CA TRP A 52 -1.21 1.48 -0.47
C TRP A 52 -1.35 2.99 -0.58
N SER A 53 -2.55 3.45 -0.89
CA SER A 53 -2.85 4.88 -1.04
C SER A 53 -4.13 5.25 -0.32
N THR A 54 -4.27 6.53 0.00
CA THR A 54 -5.47 7.13 0.58
C THR A 54 -6.24 7.93 -0.47
N ARG A 55 -7.47 8.31 -0.15
CA ARG A 55 -8.28 9.18 -1.02
C ARG A 55 -7.67 10.57 -1.18
N SER A 56 -7.24 11.17 -0.08
CA SER A 56 -6.65 12.51 -0.04
C SER A 56 -5.13 12.44 0.03
N CYS A 57 -4.46 13.45 -0.52
CA CYS A 57 -3.01 13.56 -0.43
C CYS A 57 -2.58 13.99 0.97
N ILE A 58 -1.51 13.36 1.46
CA ILE A 58 -0.81 13.71 2.69
C ILE A 58 0.35 14.66 2.33
N PRO A 59 0.58 15.73 3.11
CA PRO A 59 1.76 16.58 2.96
C PRO A 59 3.06 15.78 3.06
N ARG A 60 4.06 16.16 2.27
CA ARG A 60 5.41 15.59 2.29
C ARG A 60 6.44 16.67 2.53
N LEU A 61 7.67 16.28 2.83
CA LEU A 61 8.82 17.20 2.92
C LEU A 61 8.92 18.07 1.65
N LYS A 62 8.68 17.46 0.48
CA LYS A 62 8.44 18.18 -0.77
C LYS A 62 7.12 17.76 -1.42
N GLY A 63 6.18 18.70 -1.53
CA GLY A 63 4.91 18.51 -2.22
C GLY A 63 3.90 17.67 -1.41
N LYS A 64 3.11 16.86 -2.11
CA LYS A 64 2.05 16.03 -1.51
C LYS A 64 1.93 14.69 -2.24
N SER A 65 1.49 13.66 -1.51
CA SER A 65 1.25 12.32 -2.05
C SER A 65 0.18 11.60 -1.26
N ASN A 66 -0.69 10.86 -1.92
CA ASN A 66 -1.64 9.96 -1.27
C ASN A 66 -1.06 8.57 -0.99
N ILE A 67 0.19 8.28 -1.41
CA ILE A 67 0.83 6.99 -1.17
C ILE A 67 1.31 6.92 0.29
N VAL A 68 0.94 5.86 0.99
CA VAL A 68 1.34 5.58 2.38
C VAL A 68 2.37 4.48 2.51
N TYR A 69 2.36 3.50 1.60
CA TYR A 69 3.29 2.37 1.60
C TYR A 69 3.55 1.85 0.20
N ILE A 70 4.80 1.48 -0.08
CA ILE A 70 5.22 0.75 -1.28
C ILE A 70 5.86 -0.56 -0.80
N GLY A 71 5.45 -1.68 -1.37
CA GLY A 71 6.03 -2.97 -1.04
C GLY A 71 6.02 -3.96 -2.19
N LYS A 72 6.51 -5.16 -1.89
CA LYS A 72 6.58 -6.27 -2.84
C LYS A 72 6.36 -7.62 -2.19
N THR A 73 6.04 -8.59 -3.03
CA THR A 73 6.10 -10.00 -2.65
C THR A 73 6.37 -10.89 -3.87
N ARG A 74 7.08 -12.00 -3.67
CA ARG A 74 7.23 -13.07 -4.69
C ARG A 74 6.00 -13.99 -4.72
N SER A 75 5.25 -14.04 -3.62
CA SER A 75 4.00 -14.78 -3.47
C SER A 75 2.80 -13.93 -3.93
N SER A 76 1.58 -14.36 -3.61
CA SER A 76 0.38 -13.51 -3.71
C SER A 76 0.28 -12.50 -2.57
N LEU A 77 -0.57 -11.47 -2.73
CA LEU A 77 -0.88 -10.52 -1.65
C LEU A 77 -1.66 -11.19 -0.52
N TYR A 78 -2.54 -12.16 -0.84
CA TYR A 78 -3.17 -13.01 0.16
C TYR A 78 -2.11 -13.66 1.05
N GLU A 79 -1.19 -14.45 0.49
CA GLU A 79 -0.14 -15.14 1.26
C GLU A 79 0.74 -14.17 2.04
N ARG A 80 0.99 -12.97 1.49
CA ARG A 80 1.78 -11.92 2.11
C ARG A 80 1.10 -11.28 3.31
N HIS A 81 -0.21 -11.03 3.25
CA HIS A 81 -0.90 -10.14 4.19
C HIS A 81 -1.97 -10.80 5.06
N HIS A 82 -2.67 -11.85 4.60
CA HIS A 82 -3.88 -12.36 5.29
C HIS A 82 -3.69 -12.66 6.79
N ARG A 83 -2.49 -13.11 7.19
CA ARG A 83 -2.17 -13.44 8.59
C ARG A 83 -1.78 -12.25 9.47
N TYR A 84 -1.62 -11.06 8.90
CA TYR A 84 -1.10 -9.88 9.59
C TYR A 84 -2.18 -8.94 10.11
N ALA A 85 -3.46 -9.18 9.79
CA ALA A 85 -4.54 -8.31 10.22
C ALA A 85 -4.53 -8.02 11.73
N LYS A 86 -4.30 -9.07 12.54
CA LYS A 86 -4.17 -8.94 13.99
C LYS A 86 -3.03 -7.98 14.39
N VAL A 87 -1.85 -8.16 13.81
CA VAL A 87 -0.65 -7.35 14.12
C VAL A 87 -0.79 -5.90 13.64
N GLU A 88 -1.35 -5.71 12.45
CA GLU A 88 -1.55 -4.38 11.86
C GLU A 88 -2.67 -3.60 12.58
N GLY A 89 -3.68 -4.30 13.11
CA GLY A 89 -4.78 -3.73 13.87
C GLY A 89 -4.53 -3.65 15.38
N GLU A 90 -3.30 -3.74 15.87
CA GLU A 90 -3.01 -3.71 17.32
C GLU A 90 -2.04 -2.57 17.71
N GLY A 91 -2.27 -1.99 18.89
CA GLY A 91 -1.39 -0.99 19.51
C GLY A 91 -1.08 0.20 18.60
N LEU A 92 0.21 0.56 18.54
CA LEU A 92 0.70 1.71 17.76
C LEU A 92 0.46 1.55 16.24
N ASN A 93 0.34 0.33 15.71
CA ASN A 93 0.02 0.14 14.30
C ASN A 93 -1.40 0.64 14.02
N TRP A 94 -2.36 0.24 14.84
CA TRP A 94 -3.73 0.73 14.73
C TRP A 94 -3.80 2.25 14.85
N GLU A 95 -3.12 2.86 15.83
CA GLU A 95 -3.14 4.32 15.98
C GLU A 95 -2.65 5.05 14.72
N ARG A 96 -1.60 4.52 14.06
CA ARG A 96 -1.10 5.06 12.80
C ARG A 96 -2.12 4.93 11.68
N TYR A 97 -2.71 3.74 11.49
CA TYR A 97 -3.71 3.54 10.44
C TYR A 97 -4.97 4.37 10.68
N ARG A 98 -5.43 4.43 11.93
CA ARG A 98 -6.58 5.24 12.34
C ARG A 98 -6.37 6.70 11.95
N HIS A 99 -5.24 7.29 12.35
CA HIS A 99 -4.92 8.67 11.99
C HIS A 99 -4.91 8.88 10.46
N ILE A 100 -4.30 7.96 9.72
CA ILE A 100 -4.25 8.02 8.25
C ILE A 100 -5.67 8.00 7.66
N ILE A 101 -6.53 7.09 8.14
CA ILE A 101 -7.90 6.92 7.63
C ILE A 101 -8.77 8.13 8.00
N GLU A 102 -8.68 8.63 9.23
CA GLU A 102 -9.48 9.76 9.72
C GLU A 102 -9.14 11.06 8.96
N GLU A 103 -7.86 11.34 8.72
CA GLU A 103 -7.41 12.59 8.10
C GLU A 103 -7.40 12.55 6.56
N PHE A 104 -7.08 11.39 5.97
CA PHE A 104 -6.82 11.29 4.53
C PHE A 104 -7.78 10.35 3.79
N GLY A 105 -8.70 9.72 4.51
CA GLY A 105 -9.73 8.84 3.97
C GLY A 105 -9.28 7.40 3.79
N PRO A 106 -10.15 6.56 3.20
CA PRO A 106 -9.96 5.12 3.16
C PRO A 106 -8.66 4.71 2.48
N ILE A 107 -8.07 3.61 2.94
CA ILE A 107 -6.89 3.01 2.33
C ILE A 107 -7.33 2.01 1.25
N VAL A 108 -6.78 2.19 0.05
CA VAL A 108 -6.91 1.26 -1.08
C VAL A 108 -5.56 0.67 -1.44
N VAL A 109 -5.56 -0.47 -2.12
CA VAL A 109 -4.34 -1.16 -2.52
C VAL A 109 -4.36 -1.44 -4.02
N HIS A 110 -3.35 -0.93 -4.71
CA HIS A 110 -3.09 -1.25 -6.10
C HIS A 110 -1.90 -2.20 -6.19
N CYS A 111 -1.95 -3.16 -7.11
CA CYS A 111 -0.84 -4.07 -7.36
C CYS A 111 -0.56 -4.25 -8.85
N ALA A 112 0.71 -4.39 -9.19
CA ALA A 112 1.18 -4.69 -10.53
C ALA A 112 2.01 -5.98 -10.49
N ALA A 113 1.71 -6.90 -11.41
CA ALA A 113 2.55 -8.06 -11.64
C ALA A 113 3.90 -7.63 -12.22
N CYS A 114 4.95 -8.34 -11.85
CA CYS A 114 6.30 -8.17 -12.38
C CYS A 114 6.68 -9.44 -13.14
N ASP A 115 7.23 -9.25 -14.34
CA ASP A 115 7.78 -10.36 -15.13
C ASP A 115 9.02 -10.96 -14.45
N ASP A 116 9.86 -10.08 -13.90
CA ASP A 116 11.14 -10.42 -13.24
C ASP A 116 11.06 -10.35 -11.70
N ASP A 117 12.20 -10.13 -11.03
CA ASP A 117 12.25 -9.99 -9.58
C ASP A 117 11.53 -8.70 -9.12
N PRO A 118 10.42 -8.79 -8.37
CA PRO A 118 9.70 -7.60 -7.90
C PRO A 118 10.54 -6.72 -6.95
N ARG A 119 11.71 -7.21 -6.50
CA ARG A 119 12.69 -6.41 -5.76
C ARG A 119 13.23 -5.23 -6.53
N GLU A 120 13.58 -5.41 -7.80
CA GLU A 120 14.17 -4.32 -8.57
C GLU A 120 13.10 -3.28 -8.94
N THR A 121 11.88 -3.74 -9.25
CA THR A 121 10.73 -2.86 -9.46
C THR A 121 10.38 -2.05 -8.21
N GLU A 122 10.32 -2.67 -7.03
CA GLU A 122 10.08 -1.95 -5.77
C GLU A 122 11.15 -0.88 -5.51
N LYS A 123 12.43 -1.22 -5.69
CA LYS A 123 13.53 -0.25 -5.53
C LYS A 123 13.36 0.93 -6.48
N ALA A 124 13.00 0.68 -7.74
CA ALA A 124 12.77 1.74 -8.72
C ALA A 124 11.61 2.64 -8.30
N LEU A 125 10.47 2.07 -7.86
CA LEU A 125 9.32 2.82 -7.35
C LEU A 125 9.68 3.67 -6.12
N ILE A 126 10.39 3.09 -5.15
CA ILE A 126 10.85 3.80 -3.94
C ILE A 126 11.81 4.92 -4.32
N HIS A 127 12.74 4.69 -5.25
CA HIS A 127 13.69 5.71 -5.69
C HIS A 127 13.01 6.88 -6.39
N LEU A 128 12.03 6.62 -7.26
CA LEU A 128 11.22 7.64 -7.91
C LEU A 128 10.44 8.46 -6.87
N TYR A 129 9.82 7.78 -5.89
CA TYR A 129 9.12 8.44 -4.79
C TYR A 129 10.03 9.35 -3.98
N LEU A 130 11.18 8.81 -3.56
CA LEU A 130 12.17 9.51 -2.75
C LEU A 130 12.74 10.74 -3.47
N THR A 131 12.99 10.63 -4.77
CA THR A 131 13.48 11.74 -5.60
C THR A 131 12.46 12.87 -5.69
N GLU A 132 11.16 12.53 -5.78
CA GLU A 132 10.10 13.53 -5.84
C GLU A 132 9.87 14.22 -4.50
N HIS A 133 9.81 13.44 -3.42
CA HIS A 133 9.31 13.87 -2.12
C HIS A 133 10.40 14.15 -1.08
N LEU A 134 11.65 13.77 -1.35
CA LEU A 134 12.81 13.86 -0.45
C LEU A 134 12.65 13.06 0.86
N GLU A 135 11.68 12.15 0.91
CA GLU A 135 11.45 11.22 2.02
C GLU A 135 10.78 9.93 1.53
N LEU A 136 10.74 8.90 2.39
CA LEU A 136 10.01 7.66 2.13
C LEU A 136 8.49 7.83 2.36
N PRO A 137 7.65 6.95 1.81
CA PRO A 137 6.24 6.91 2.21
C PRO A 137 6.10 6.69 3.74
N PRO A 138 5.06 7.26 4.39
CA PRO A 138 4.89 7.27 5.84
C PRO A 138 5.03 5.92 6.57
N LEU A 139 4.68 4.82 5.90
CA LEU A 139 4.74 3.48 6.50
C LEU A 139 5.98 2.69 6.08
N ASN A 140 6.75 3.17 5.10
CA ASN A 140 8.03 2.56 4.75
C ASN A 140 9.09 2.94 5.80
N GLN A 141 9.91 1.97 6.18
CA GLN A 141 11.02 2.17 7.11
C GLN A 141 12.35 1.94 6.41
N VAL A 142 13.37 2.72 6.79
CA VAL A 142 14.76 2.41 6.45
C VAL A 142 15.13 1.13 7.19
N ARG A 143 15.57 0.11 6.45
CA ARG A 143 16.08 -1.14 7.03
C ARG A 143 17.59 -1.14 7.09
#